data_AF-A0A518JZS5-F1
#
_entry.id   AF-A0A518JZS5-F1
#
_cell.length_a   1.000
_cell.length_b   1.000
_cell.length_c   1.000
_cell.angle_alpha   90.00
_cell.angle_beta   90.00
_cell.angle_gamma   90.00
#
_symmetry.space_group_name_H-M   'P 1'
#
loop_
_entity.id
_entity.type
_entity.pdbx_description
1 polymer ?
#
loop_
_entity_poly.entity_id
_entity_poly.type
_entity_poly.pdbx_seq_one_letter_code
_entity_poly.pdbx_strand_id
1 'polypeptide(L)'
;MPTVIDLQRADDPRDIVYLAVQALAEGKVIALPTETVYGLAASVLCADAVQRMAELKHTLDDPTSSSEPSKAKYSLAIAVKSVDEAVDYMCHDSPLAIRFARRCWPGPVTLVVPCDMTRSAVSCFPPQVRELVVNQSGHIGIRVVAHRLFEQLQKYCAGPIVICSANRCGSPSASTGVAVVEQFGDDVPLIVDDGPTRYGGPSTVVRTNGNQFKIIREGVVETAAIRQYARPSIVLVCTGNTCRSPMAEALLKKRIDERFGNSPGGAIIPSVSSVGLSAMPGDQAATQAVDVMRERGLDISGHESQPFGEQTIRSADLILTMTRSHRNAILQRWPHAQDRVFTVRRDGGDISDPVGSPVQIYQACADQIDRELAQWVESLGPEWLAIPESGEEGEN
;
A
#
# COMPACT_ATOMS: atom_id res chain seq x y z
N MET A 1 -3.74 -8.60 38.21
CA MET A 1 -4.68 -7.86 37.34
C MET A 1 -3.89 -6.98 36.40
N PRO A 2 -4.17 -7.01 35.08
CA PRO A 2 -3.50 -6.13 34.13
C PRO A 2 -3.84 -4.67 34.39
N THR A 3 -2.92 -3.76 34.07
CA THR A 3 -3.23 -2.33 34.08
C THR A 3 -3.98 -2.00 32.79
N VAL A 4 -5.25 -1.61 32.92
CA VAL A 4 -6.08 -1.18 31.77
C VAL A 4 -6.20 0.34 31.81
N ILE A 5 -5.77 1.01 30.75
CA ILE A 5 -5.82 2.46 30.63
C ILE A 5 -6.80 2.84 29.53
N ASP A 6 -7.83 3.61 29.89
CA ASP A 6 -8.79 4.15 28.95
C ASP A 6 -8.22 5.41 28.25
N LEU A 7 -7.92 5.29 26.96
CA LEU A 7 -7.36 6.34 26.12
C LEU A 7 -8.35 7.48 25.84
N GLN A 8 -9.66 7.24 25.99
CA GLN A 8 -10.69 8.25 25.76
C GLN A 8 -10.92 9.12 27.01
N ARG A 9 -10.61 8.59 28.20
CA ARG A 9 -10.81 9.27 29.48
C ARG A 9 -9.53 9.89 30.07
N ALA A 10 -8.40 9.74 29.40
CA ALA A 10 -7.14 10.28 29.86
C ALA A 10 -7.10 11.82 29.76
N ASP A 11 -6.64 12.47 30.83
CA ASP A 11 -6.48 13.93 30.88
C ASP A 11 -5.49 14.42 29.81
N ASP A 12 -4.35 13.72 29.66
CA ASP A 12 -3.39 13.94 28.58
C ASP A 12 -3.05 12.60 27.87
N PRO A 13 -3.47 12.43 26.60
CA PRO A 13 -3.12 11.24 25.82
C PRO A 13 -1.61 11.00 25.67
N ARG A 14 -0.76 12.02 25.84
CA ARG A 14 0.70 11.88 25.77
C ARG A 14 1.26 11.04 26.91
N ASP A 15 0.65 11.09 28.09
CA ASP A 15 1.10 10.28 29.22
C ASP A 15 0.96 8.78 28.92
N ILE A 16 -0.12 8.41 28.22
CA ILE A 16 -0.35 7.03 27.77
C ILE A 16 0.69 6.62 26.74
N VAL A 17 1.02 7.52 25.80
CA VAL A 17 2.09 7.28 24.82
C VAL A 17 3.41 7.00 25.54
N TYR A 18 3.79 7.83 26.52
CA TYR A 18 5.04 7.64 27.27
C TYR A 18 5.04 6.36 28.09
N LEU A 19 3.94 6.02 28.75
CA LEU A 19 3.79 4.77 29.50
C LEU A 19 3.94 3.54 28.60
N ALA A 20 3.31 3.55 27.42
CA ALA A 20 3.42 2.46 26.46
C ALA A 20 4.83 2.36 25.85
N VAL A 21 5.48 3.49 25.53
CA VAL A 21 6.88 3.51 25.08
C VAL A 21 7.81 2.96 26.15
N GLN A 22 7.63 3.37 27.41
CA GLN A 22 8.40 2.86 28.54
C GLN A 22 8.20 1.36 28.70
N ALA A 23 6.96 0.87 28.66
CA ALA A 23 6.68 -0.56 28.77
C ALA A 23 7.35 -1.37 27.64
N LEU A 24 7.32 -0.88 26.40
CA LEU A 24 8.00 -1.50 25.27
C LEU A 24 9.53 -1.49 25.44
N ALA A 25 10.10 -0.38 25.94
CA ALA A 25 11.53 -0.25 26.19
C ALA A 25 12.02 -1.15 27.35
N GLU A 26 11.17 -1.38 28.35
CA GLU A 26 11.40 -2.32 29.45
C GLU A 26 11.25 -3.80 29.02
N GLY A 27 10.94 -4.07 27.75
CA GLY A 27 10.77 -5.43 27.23
C GLY A 27 9.46 -6.10 27.64
N LYS A 28 8.41 -5.32 27.92
CA LYS A 28 7.07 -5.87 28.19
C LYS A 28 6.31 -6.12 26.89
N VAL A 29 5.45 -7.15 26.90
CA VAL A 29 4.41 -7.35 25.88
C VAL A 29 3.17 -6.59 26.32
N ILE A 30 2.67 -5.69 25.50
CA ILE A 30 1.51 -4.85 25.82
C ILE A 30 0.43 -5.00 24.75
N ALA A 31 -0.83 -4.74 25.10
CA ALA A 31 -1.91 -4.71 24.12
C ALA A 31 -2.27 -3.28 23.72
N LEU A 32 -2.38 -3.05 22.42
CA LEU A 32 -2.64 -1.75 21.83
C LEU A 32 -3.84 -1.80 20.87
N PRO A 33 -4.65 -0.73 20.81
CA PRO A 33 -5.74 -0.62 19.85
C PRO A 33 -5.19 -0.32 18.45
N THR A 34 -5.85 -0.86 17.42
CA THR A 34 -5.60 -0.56 16.00
C THR A 34 -6.90 -0.22 15.29
N GLU A 35 -6.85 0.17 14.01
CA GLU A 35 -8.05 0.32 13.20
C GLU A 35 -8.78 -1.01 12.94
N THR A 36 -8.07 -2.14 13.04
CA THR A 36 -8.58 -3.49 12.71
C THR A 36 -9.06 -4.25 13.95
N VAL A 37 -8.13 -4.79 14.73
CA VAL A 37 -8.32 -5.54 15.98
C VAL A 37 -7.24 -5.11 16.96
N TYR A 38 -7.39 -5.40 18.25
CA TYR A 38 -6.33 -5.16 19.21
C TYR A 38 -5.10 -6.01 18.86
N GLY A 39 -3.92 -5.46 19.07
CA GLY A 39 -2.65 -6.12 18.79
C GLY A 39 -1.82 -6.31 20.06
N LEU A 40 -1.20 -7.48 20.20
CA LEU A 40 -0.05 -7.63 21.10
C LEU A 40 1.15 -6.97 20.43
N ALA A 41 1.88 -6.19 21.20
CA ALA A 41 3.00 -5.39 20.76
C ALA A 41 4.22 -5.62 21.65
N ALA A 42 5.38 -5.75 21.01
CA ALA A 42 6.69 -5.83 21.66
C ALA A 42 7.71 -5.02 20.85
N SER A 43 8.72 -4.47 21.53
CA SER A 43 9.84 -3.81 20.84
C SER A 43 10.65 -4.83 20.04
N VAL A 44 11.01 -4.51 18.79
CA VAL A 44 11.90 -5.36 17.98
C VAL A 44 13.29 -5.53 18.60
N LEU A 45 13.68 -4.65 19.53
CA LEU A 45 14.97 -4.68 20.20
C LEU A 45 15.01 -5.64 21.42
N CYS A 46 13.84 -6.11 21.87
CA CYS A 46 13.72 -6.92 23.09
C CYS A 46 13.38 -8.37 22.71
N ALA A 47 14.41 -9.21 22.52
CA ALA A 47 14.25 -10.60 22.09
C ALA A 47 13.32 -11.41 23.01
N ASP A 48 13.50 -11.29 24.33
CA ASP A 48 12.68 -11.99 25.33
C ASP A 48 11.19 -11.60 25.24
N ALA A 49 10.91 -10.33 24.93
CA ALA A 49 9.54 -9.83 24.78
C ALA A 49 8.87 -10.41 23.52
N VAL A 50 9.60 -10.45 22.39
CA VAL A 50 9.09 -11.02 21.14
C VAL A 50 8.87 -12.53 21.28
N GLN A 51 9.78 -13.23 21.98
CA GLN A 51 9.65 -14.64 22.29
C GLN A 51 8.41 -14.91 23.17
N ARG A 52 8.23 -14.13 24.25
CA ARG A 52 7.03 -14.19 25.11
C ARG A 52 5.76 -13.93 24.30
N MET A 53 5.77 -12.95 23.40
CA MET A 53 4.61 -12.65 22.55
C MET A 53 4.26 -13.83 21.63
N ALA A 54 5.25 -14.55 21.10
CA ALA A 54 5.02 -15.78 20.34
C ALA A 54 4.38 -16.87 21.24
N GLU A 55 4.92 -17.10 22.43
CA GLU A 55 4.39 -18.08 23.39
C GLU A 55 2.93 -17.81 23.80
N LEU A 56 2.58 -16.55 24.03
CA LEU A 56 1.22 -16.11 24.34
C LEU A 56 0.24 -16.38 23.18
N LYS A 57 0.71 -16.30 21.94
CA LYS A 57 -0.10 -16.60 20.76
C LYS A 57 -0.29 -18.12 20.57
N HIS A 58 0.75 -18.89 20.87
CA HIS A 58 0.82 -20.33 20.65
C HIS A 58 0.23 -21.20 21.78
N THR A 59 -0.33 -20.61 22.84
CA THR A 59 -0.91 -21.37 23.95
C THR A 59 -2.25 -22.03 23.56
N LEU A 60 -2.18 -23.12 22.79
CA LEU A 60 -3.19 -24.16 22.57
C LEU A 60 -2.52 -25.34 21.86
N ASP A 61 -1.66 -26.07 22.58
CA ASP A 61 -1.41 -27.48 22.26
C ASP A 61 -2.38 -28.28 23.13
N ASP A 62 -3.39 -28.89 22.50
CA ASP A 62 -4.21 -29.93 23.12
C ASP A 62 -3.31 -31.18 23.33
N PRO A 63 -3.03 -31.59 24.58
CA PRO A 63 -2.17 -32.74 24.85
C PRO A 63 -2.77 -34.09 24.42
N THR A 64 -3.97 -34.12 23.86
CA THR A 64 -4.65 -35.35 23.42
C THR A 64 -4.72 -35.56 21.90
N SER A 65 -4.29 -34.58 21.09
CA SER A 65 -4.24 -34.77 19.63
C SER A 65 -2.86 -35.26 19.20
N SER A 66 -2.79 -36.52 18.76
CA SER A 66 -1.60 -37.21 18.24
C SER A 66 -1.25 -36.84 16.79
N SER A 67 -1.67 -35.67 16.32
CA SER A 67 -1.16 -35.06 15.09
C SER A 67 0.03 -34.18 15.46
N GLU A 68 1.18 -34.42 14.83
CA GLU A 68 2.34 -33.53 14.98
C GLU A 68 1.91 -32.06 14.85
N PRO A 69 2.41 -31.16 15.71
CA PRO A 69 2.12 -29.74 15.56
C PRO A 69 2.62 -29.34 14.18
N SER A 70 1.71 -28.96 13.28
CA SER A 70 2.12 -28.39 12.01
C SER A 70 2.95 -27.15 12.36
N LYS A 71 4.27 -27.27 12.24
CA LYS A 71 5.24 -26.18 12.45
C LYS A 71 5.11 -25.14 11.33
N ALA A 72 3.90 -24.74 10.97
CA ALA A 72 3.64 -23.48 10.30
C ALA A 72 3.93 -22.39 11.33
N LYS A 73 5.23 -22.13 11.55
CA LYS A 73 5.75 -21.09 12.43
C LYS A 73 5.20 -19.76 11.90
N TYR A 74 4.12 -19.25 12.52
CA TYR A 74 3.53 -17.98 12.13
C TYR A 74 4.61 -16.90 12.23
N SER A 75 4.86 -16.19 11.12
CA SER A 75 5.74 -15.02 11.13
C SER A 75 4.97 -13.83 11.73
N LEU A 76 5.54 -13.27 12.79
CA LEU A 76 5.04 -12.03 13.39
C LEU A 76 5.30 -10.88 12.41
N ALA A 77 4.36 -9.94 12.34
CA ALA A 77 4.54 -8.75 11.51
C ALA A 77 5.28 -7.66 12.29
N ILE A 78 5.86 -6.70 11.57
CA ILE A 78 6.35 -5.45 12.14
C ILE A 78 5.43 -4.29 11.76
N ALA A 79 5.17 -3.41 12.72
CA ALA A 79 4.57 -2.11 12.51
C ALA A 79 5.69 -1.06 12.37
N VAL A 80 5.62 -0.30 11.27
CA VAL A 80 6.55 0.78 10.93
C VAL A 80 5.78 2.11 10.80
N LYS A 81 6.50 3.24 10.90
CA LYS A 81 5.92 4.57 11.12
C LYS A 81 5.29 5.15 9.88
N SER A 82 5.76 4.74 8.71
CA SER A 82 5.38 5.31 7.43
C SER A 82 5.75 4.37 6.28
N VAL A 83 5.22 4.67 5.09
CA VAL A 83 5.63 4.00 3.84
C VAL A 83 7.12 4.23 3.58
N ASP A 84 7.63 5.44 3.84
CA ASP A 84 9.04 5.79 3.61
C ASP A 84 9.99 4.96 4.48
N GLU A 85 9.63 4.67 5.73
CA GLU A 85 10.41 3.76 6.59
C GLU A 85 10.22 2.29 6.21
N ALA A 86 9.04 1.89 5.73
CA ALA A 86 8.80 0.52 5.31
C ALA A 86 9.79 0.06 4.23
N VAL A 87 10.18 1.00 3.37
CA VAL A 87 11.16 0.80 2.29
C VAL A 87 12.51 0.29 2.81
N ASP A 88 12.95 0.69 4.01
CA ASP A 88 14.21 0.20 4.61
C ASP A 88 14.16 -1.30 5.00
N TYR A 89 12.96 -1.84 5.19
CA TYR A 89 12.73 -3.24 5.55
C TYR A 89 12.32 -4.11 4.37
N MET A 90 11.73 -3.49 3.34
CA MET A 90 11.30 -4.14 2.11
C MET A 90 12.48 -4.34 1.15
N CYS A 91 12.56 -5.49 0.47
CA CYS A 91 13.41 -5.58 -0.71
C CYS A 91 12.81 -4.74 -1.85
N HIS A 92 13.58 -3.83 -2.46
CA HIS A 92 13.09 -2.90 -3.49
C HIS A 92 12.69 -3.56 -4.83
N ASP A 93 12.86 -4.88 -4.95
CA ASP A 93 12.67 -5.59 -6.22
C ASP A 93 11.19 -5.83 -6.60
N SER A 94 10.23 -5.25 -5.84
CA SER A 94 8.78 -5.40 -6.09
C SER A 94 8.07 -4.04 -6.24
N PRO A 95 7.87 -3.55 -7.49
CA PRO A 95 7.03 -2.38 -7.76
C PRO A 95 5.59 -2.54 -7.25
N LEU A 96 5.09 -3.79 -7.23
CA LEU A 96 3.76 -4.11 -6.71
C LEU A 96 3.67 -3.92 -5.19
N ALA A 97 4.70 -4.29 -4.43
CA ALA A 97 4.73 -4.08 -2.99
C ALA A 97 4.68 -2.58 -2.64
N ILE A 98 5.46 -1.75 -3.33
CA ILE A 98 5.43 -0.29 -3.17
C ILE A 98 4.06 0.29 -3.56
N ARG A 99 3.44 -0.23 -4.62
CA ARG A 99 2.08 0.16 -5.02
C ARG A 99 1.06 -0.12 -3.92
N PHE A 100 1.08 -1.32 -3.36
CA PHE A 100 0.22 -1.66 -2.24
C PHE A 100 0.50 -0.78 -1.02
N ALA A 101 1.77 -0.56 -0.68
CA ALA A 101 2.16 0.28 0.45
C ALA A 101 1.55 1.69 0.33
N ARG A 102 1.74 2.37 -0.81
CA ARG A 102 1.18 3.72 -1.00
C ARG A 102 -0.34 3.78 -0.94
N ARG A 103 -1.04 2.74 -1.43
CA ARG A 103 -2.50 2.73 -1.57
C ARG A 103 -3.22 2.21 -0.32
N CYS A 104 -2.61 1.29 0.40
CA CYS A 104 -3.23 0.61 1.53
C CYS A 104 -2.75 1.12 2.89
N TRP A 105 -1.62 1.84 2.95
CA TRP A 105 -1.06 2.35 4.20
C TRP A 105 -1.16 3.88 4.35
N PRO A 106 -1.33 4.38 5.58
CA PRO A 106 -1.70 3.63 6.80
C PRO A 106 -3.07 2.95 6.65
N GLY A 107 -3.19 1.70 7.12
CA GLY A 107 -4.45 1.00 6.96
C GLY A 107 -4.41 -0.52 7.15
N PRO A 108 -5.54 -1.17 6.87
CA PRO A 108 -5.85 -2.51 7.34
C PRO A 108 -5.30 -3.62 6.44
N VAL A 109 -4.12 -3.42 5.85
CA VAL A 109 -3.43 -4.41 5.02
C VAL A 109 -2.07 -4.71 5.64
N THR A 110 -1.72 -5.98 5.73
CA THR A 110 -0.37 -6.43 6.06
C THR A 110 0.28 -6.96 4.77
N LEU A 111 1.45 -6.44 4.41
CA LEU A 111 2.21 -6.91 3.25
C LEU A 111 3.26 -7.91 3.71
N VAL A 112 3.26 -9.10 3.10
CA VAL A 112 4.29 -10.12 3.29
C VAL A 112 5.22 -10.06 2.09
N VAL A 113 6.43 -9.56 2.30
CA VAL A 113 7.40 -9.26 1.24
C VAL A 113 8.67 -10.11 1.41
N PRO A 114 9.38 -10.44 0.33
CA PRO A 114 10.71 -11.02 0.41
C PRO A 114 11.63 -10.15 1.26
N CYS A 115 12.36 -10.78 2.17
CA CYS A 115 13.33 -10.15 3.03
C CYS A 115 14.73 -10.54 2.59
N ASP A 116 15.49 -9.59 2.04
CA ASP A 116 16.91 -9.78 1.76
C ASP A 116 17.74 -9.29 2.96
N MET A 117 18.32 -10.23 3.70
CA MET A 117 19.13 -9.95 4.90
C MET A 117 20.44 -9.21 4.60
N THR A 118 20.84 -9.09 3.34
CA THR A 118 22.06 -8.34 2.95
C THR A 118 21.79 -6.85 2.75
N ARG A 119 20.54 -6.48 2.44
CA ARG A 119 20.13 -5.10 2.11
C ARG A 119 19.13 -4.51 3.09
N SER A 120 18.31 -5.35 3.70
CA SER A 120 17.24 -4.93 4.61
C SER A 120 17.77 -4.55 5.99
N ALA A 121 17.16 -3.53 6.59
CA ALA A 121 17.39 -3.14 7.98
C ALA A 121 16.97 -4.23 9.00
N VAL A 122 16.26 -5.29 8.56
CA VAL A 122 16.01 -6.49 9.37
C VAL A 122 17.32 -7.15 9.85
N SER A 123 18.41 -6.98 9.09
CA SER A 123 19.76 -7.43 9.47
C SER A 123 20.29 -6.79 10.76
N CYS A 124 19.71 -5.67 11.21
CA CYS A 124 20.05 -5.00 12.47
C CYS A 124 19.26 -5.54 13.67
N PHE A 125 18.22 -6.36 13.47
CA PHE A 125 17.42 -6.89 14.59
C PHE A 125 18.21 -7.92 15.41
N PRO A 126 17.87 -8.19 16.67
CA PRO A 126 18.44 -9.32 17.40
C PRO A 126 18.21 -10.65 16.66
N PRO A 127 19.18 -11.59 16.61
CA PRO A 127 19.05 -12.83 15.84
C PRO A 127 17.77 -13.63 16.13
N GLN A 128 17.41 -13.76 17.40
CA GLN A 128 16.21 -14.46 17.85
C GLN A 128 14.92 -13.80 17.32
N VAL A 129 14.91 -12.47 17.22
CA VAL A 129 13.77 -11.72 16.66
C VAL A 129 13.66 -11.99 15.17
N ARG A 130 14.78 -12.05 14.44
CA ARG A 130 14.78 -12.36 12.99
C ARG A 130 14.10 -13.70 12.71
N GLU A 131 14.37 -14.71 13.53
CA GLU A 131 13.77 -16.05 13.38
C GLU A 131 12.25 -16.11 13.64
N LEU A 132 11.69 -15.07 14.24
CA LEU A 132 10.27 -14.96 14.57
C LEU A 132 9.51 -14.02 13.62
N VAL A 133 10.19 -13.01 13.06
CA VAL A 133 9.57 -12.06 12.11
C VAL A 133 9.80 -12.44 10.65
N VAL A 134 10.88 -13.16 10.33
CA VAL A 134 11.13 -13.71 8.98
C VAL A 134 10.68 -15.16 8.94
N ASN A 135 9.76 -15.49 8.03
CA ASN A 135 9.28 -16.86 7.87
C ASN A 135 10.32 -17.76 7.16
N GLN A 136 10.07 -19.07 7.15
CA GLN A 136 10.94 -20.06 6.52
C GLN A 136 11.14 -19.84 5.01
N SER A 137 10.15 -19.23 4.35
CA SER A 137 10.23 -18.84 2.94
C SER A 137 11.01 -17.53 2.71
N GLY A 138 11.64 -16.96 3.74
CA GLY A 138 12.42 -15.72 3.65
C GLY A 138 11.58 -14.46 3.45
N HIS A 139 10.35 -14.43 3.93
CA HIS A 139 9.47 -13.25 3.86
C HIS A 139 9.20 -12.64 5.23
N ILE A 140 8.94 -11.34 5.26
CA ILE A 140 8.57 -10.58 6.46
C ILE A 140 7.20 -9.91 6.27
N GLY A 141 6.37 -9.96 7.31
CA GLY A 141 5.12 -9.20 7.38
C GLY A 141 5.37 -7.76 7.85
N ILE A 142 4.88 -6.77 7.10
CA ILE A 142 5.01 -5.34 7.42
C ILE A 142 3.62 -4.70 7.36
N ARG A 143 3.35 -3.70 8.22
CA ARG A 143 2.19 -2.81 8.09
C ARG A 143 2.47 -1.42 8.67
N VAL A 144 1.68 -0.43 8.22
CA VAL A 144 1.59 0.87 8.89
C VAL A 144 0.19 0.96 9.50
N VAL A 145 0.13 0.96 10.83
CA VAL A 145 -1.12 0.95 11.60
C VAL A 145 -1.79 2.33 11.54
N ALA A 146 -3.09 2.36 11.23
CA ALA A 146 -3.85 3.60 11.08
C ALA A 146 -4.55 3.99 12.39
N HIS A 147 -3.76 4.25 13.43
CA HIS A 147 -4.27 4.58 14.75
C HIS A 147 -3.47 5.71 15.40
N ARG A 148 -4.17 6.70 15.98
CA ARG A 148 -3.58 7.90 16.61
C ARG A 148 -2.48 7.58 17.62
N LEU A 149 -2.64 6.48 18.37
CA LEU A 149 -1.65 6.02 19.33
C LEU A 149 -0.36 5.55 18.63
N PHE A 150 -0.47 4.74 17.57
CA PHE A 150 0.69 4.24 16.82
C PHE A 150 1.46 5.37 16.12
N GLU A 151 0.76 6.40 15.64
CA GLU A 151 1.40 7.59 15.05
C GLU A 151 2.29 8.32 16.05
N GLN A 152 1.95 8.32 17.36
CA GLN A 152 2.77 8.96 18.39
C GLN A 152 3.82 8.02 18.97
N LEU A 153 3.45 6.76 19.29
CA LEU A 153 4.37 5.76 19.84
C LEU A 153 5.63 5.61 19.00
N GLN A 154 5.47 5.48 17.68
CA GLN A 154 6.58 5.22 16.78
C GLN A 154 7.53 6.41 16.59
N LYS A 155 7.18 7.61 17.07
CA LYS A 155 8.10 8.76 17.12
C LYS A 155 9.10 8.65 18.27
N TYR A 156 8.75 7.90 19.32
CA TYR A 156 9.53 7.77 20.54
C TYR A 156 10.17 6.38 20.70
N CYS A 157 9.67 5.37 19.99
CA CYS A 157 10.31 4.05 19.92
C CYS A 157 11.61 4.10 19.12
N ALA A 158 12.65 3.41 19.61
CA ALA A 158 13.96 3.34 18.96
C ALA A 158 14.01 2.43 17.71
N GLY A 159 12.90 1.80 17.36
CA GLY A 159 12.76 0.93 16.19
C GLY A 159 11.32 0.44 16.00
N PRO A 160 11.08 -0.41 14.98
CA PRO A 160 9.77 -0.99 14.72
C PRO A 160 9.19 -1.74 15.92
N ILE A 161 7.87 -1.86 15.91
CA ILE A 161 7.12 -2.63 16.90
C ILE A 161 6.73 -3.96 16.27
N VAL A 162 7.13 -5.08 16.85
CA VAL A 162 6.61 -6.39 16.44
C VAL A 162 5.16 -6.48 16.90
N ILE A 163 4.26 -6.85 16.00
CA ILE A 163 2.81 -6.85 16.23
C ILE A 163 2.14 -8.13 15.71
N CYS A 164 1.19 -8.63 16.48
CA CYS A 164 0.23 -9.63 16.02
C CYS A 164 -1.15 -9.38 16.64
N SER A 165 -2.19 -10.02 16.12
CA SER A 165 -3.53 -9.92 16.72
C SER A 165 -3.53 -10.43 18.16
N ALA A 166 -4.21 -9.69 19.04
CA ALA A 166 -4.41 -10.04 20.45
C ALA A 166 -5.51 -11.10 20.57
N ASN A 167 -5.15 -12.32 20.20
CA ASN A 167 -5.95 -13.50 20.48
C ASN A 167 -5.07 -14.73 20.61
N ARG A 168 -5.52 -15.67 21.46
CA ARG A 168 -4.94 -17.01 21.49
C ARG A 168 -5.27 -17.74 20.19
N CYS A 169 -4.42 -18.69 19.79
CA CYS A 169 -4.68 -19.52 18.61
C CYS A 169 -6.10 -20.10 18.65
N GLY A 170 -6.81 -20.12 17.52
CA GLY A 170 -8.20 -20.61 17.46
C GLY A 170 -9.27 -19.74 18.12
N SER A 171 -8.91 -18.74 18.94
CA SER A 171 -9.87 -17.81 19.55
C SER A 171 -10.20 -16.64 18.62
N PRO A 172 -11.40 -16.02 18.73
CA PRO A 172 -11.75 -14.81 17.99
C PRO A 172 -10.77 -13.66 18.25
N SER A 173 -10.50 -12.84 17.22
CA SER A 173 -9.68 -11.65 17.38
C SER A 173 -10.36 -10.64 18.32
N ALA A 174 -9.62 -10.10 19.30
CA ALA A 174 -10.17 -9.11 20.21
C ALA A 174 -10.38 -7.75 19.51
N SER A 175 -11.59 -7.22 19.55
CA SER A 175 -11.96 -5.90 19.03
C SER A 175 -12.18 -4.85 20.11
N THR A 176 -12.04 -5.20 21.38
CA THR A 176 -12.17 -4.32 22.55
C THR A 176 -11.08 -4.62 23.58
N GLY A 177 -10.71 -3.64 24.42
CA GLY A 177 -9.77 -3.88 25.54
C GLY A 177 -10.28 -4.94 26.52
N VAL A 178 -11.60 -4.95 26.78
CA VAL A 178 -12.26 -5.99 27.60
C VAL A 178 -11.99 -7.40 27.05
N ALA A 179 -12.15 -7.63 25.74
CA ALA A 179 -11.90 -8.93 25.13
C ALA A 179 -10.42 -9.35 25.25
N VAL A 180 -9.49 -8.39 25.29
CA VAL A 180 -8.07 -8.70 25.57
C VAL A 180 -7.89 -9.14 27.02
N VAL A 181 -8.50 -8.46 27.98
CA VAL A 181 -8.46 -8.84 29.41
C VAL A 181 -9.00 -10.25 29.61
N GLU A 182 -10.13 -10.59 28.97
CA GLU A 182 -10.74 -11.92 29.05
C GLU A 182 -9.82 -13.03 28.52
N GLN A 183 -9.08 -12.77 27.43
CA GLN A 183 -8.21 -13.77 26.81
C GLN A 183 -6.84 -13.90 27.49
N PHE A 184 -6.25 -12.79 27.95
CA PHE A 184 -4.86 -12.78 28.42
C PHE A 184 -4.70 -12.49 29.91
N GLY A 185 -5.67 -11.84 30.56
CA GLY A 185 -5.61 -11.53 31.98
C GLY A 185 -4.27 -10.90 32.39
N ASP A 186 -3.57 -11.53 33.34
CA ASP A 186 -2.31 -11.05 33.90
C ASP A 186 -1.08 -11.32 33.02
N ASP A 187 -1.23 -12.09 31.93
CA ASP A 187 -0.13 -12.39 31.01
C ASP A 187 0.35 -11.13 30.25
N VAL A 188 -0.54 -10.15 30.08
CA VAL A 188 -0.32 -8.87 29.39
C VAL A 188 -0.44 -7.73 30.41
N PRO A 189 0.68 -7.20 30.94
CA PRO A 189 0.67 -6.27 32.08
C PRO A 189 0.04 -4.90 31.80
N LEU A 190 -0.02 -4.48 30.53
CA LEU A 190 -0.57 -3.19 30.12
C LEU A 190 -1.48 -3.35 28.89
N ILE A 191 -2.70 -2.84 29.00
CA ILE A 191 -3.69 -2.79 27.94
C ILE A 191 -4.13 -1.34 27.79
N VAL A 192 -3.88 -0.75 26.62
CA VAL A 192 -4.43 0.56 26.28
C VAL A 192 -5.76 0.34 25.57
N ASP A 193 -6.87 0.80 26.15
CA ASP A 193 -8.22 0.63 25.62
C ASP A 193 -8.69 1.95 24.96
N ASP A 194 -8.99 1.92 23.66
CA ASP A 194 -9.61 3.03 22.92
C ASP A 194 -11.05 2.68 22.48
N GLY A 195 -11.68 1.72 23.16
CA GLY A 195 -13.00 1.21 22.85
C GLY A 195 -13.00 0.20 21.68
N PRO A 196 -14.17 -0.04 21.06
CA PRO A 196 -14.30 -0.92 19.90
C PRO A 196 -13.48 -0.44 18.70
N THR A 197 -12.78 -1.37 18.04
CA THR A 197 -12.01 -1.06 16.83
C THR A 197 -12.92 -0.68 15.66
N ARG A 198 -12.43 0.21 14.78
CA ARG A 198 -13.20 0.79 13.66
C ARG A 198 -13.79 -0.25 12.72
N TYR A 199 -13.00 -1.25 12.33
CA TYR A 199 -13.44 -2.26 11.36
C TYR A 199 -13.93 -3.56 12.02
N GLY A 200 -13.57 -3.84 13.27
CA GLY A 200 -13.97 -5.04 14.00
C GLY A 200 -13.44 -6.38 13.46
N GLY A 201 -12.75 -6.38 12.32
CA GLY A 201 -12.17 -7.56 11.67
C GLY A 201 -10.66 -7.43 11.47
N PRO A 202 -9.96 -8.56 11.23
CA PRO A 202 -8.51 -8.56 11.09
C PRO A 202 -8.06 -7.90 9.78
N SER A 203 -6.78 -7.50 9.71
CA SER A 203 -6.19 -6.98 8.47
C SER A 203 -6.15 -8.03 7.36
N THR A 204 -6.31 -7.59 6.13
CA THR A 204 -6.08 -8.44 4.95
C THR A 204 -4.57 -8.66 4.80
N VAL A 205 -4.14 -9.90 4.57
CA VAL A 205 -2.73 -10.26 4.42
C VAL A 205 -2.44 -10.60 2.98
N VAL A 206 -1.54 -9.83 2.36
CA VAL A 206 -1.17 -9.99 0.96
C VAL A 206 0.32 -10.27 0.87
N ARG A 207 0.68 -11.42 0.30
CA ARG A 207 2.06 -11.73 -0.08
C ARG A 207 2.34 -11.19 -1.46
N THR A 208 3.50 -10.58 -1.65
CA THR A 208 3.95 -10.10 -2.97
C THR A 208 5.31 -10.69 -3.29
N ASN A 209 5.53 -11.13 -4.53
CA ASN A 209 6.83 -11.56 -5.02
C ASN A 209 7.05 -10.99 -6.43
N GLY A 210 8.00 -10.05 -6.58
CA GLY A 210 8.14 -9.28 -7.82
C GLY A 210 6.83 -8.56 -8.18
N ASN A 211 6.21 -8.93 -9.30
CA ASN A 211 4.92 -8.40 -9.75
C ASN A 211 3.74 -9.37 -9.52
N GLN A 212 3.97 -10.48 -8.81
CA GLN A 212 2.96 -11.44 -8.40
C GLN A 212 2.44 -11.13 -6.99
N PHE A 213 1.18 -11.47 -6.72
CA PHE A 213 0.64 -11.41 -5.37
C PHE A 213 -0.32 -12.55 -5.06
N LYS A 214 -0.35 -12.96 -3.79
CA LYS A 214 -1.29 -13.93 -3.23
C LYS A 214 -1.96 -13.33 -2.00
N ILE A 215 -3.28 -13.40 -1.96
CA ILE A 215 -4.03 -13.08 -0.74
C ILE A 215 -3.91 -14.29 0.17
N ILE A 216 -3.12 -14.16 1.23
CA ILE A 216 -2.89 -15.23 2.22
C ILE A 216 -4.10 -15.36 3.13
N ARG A 217 -4.71 -14.22 3.48
CA ARG A 217 -5.92 -14.16 4.28
C ARG A 217 -6.73 -12.94 3.90
N GLU A 218 -7.97 -13.15 3.50
CA GLU A 218 -8.95 -12.06 3.38
C GLU A 218 -9.34 -11.55 4.78
N GLY A 219 -9.29 -10.24 4.97
CA GLY A 219 -9.71 -9.56 6.18
C GLY A 219 -10.72 -8.48 5.83
N VAL A 220 -10.64 -7.31 6.49
CA VAL A 220 -11.57 -6.20 6.26
C VAL A 220 -11.46 -5.56 4.87
N VAL A 221 -10.37 -5.83 4.13
CA VAL A 221 -10.23 -5.44 2.72
C VAL A 221 -10.49 -6.67 1.86
N GLU A 222 -11.62 -6.66 1.16
CA GLU A 222 -12.08 -7.75 0.31
C GLU A 222 -11.14 -7.98 -0.89
N THR A 223 -11.15 -9.20 -1.42
CA THR A 223 -10.35 -9.59 -2.60
C THR A 223 -10.55 -8.66 -3.80
N ALA A 224 -11.77 -8.20 -4.06
CA ALA A 224 -12.07 -7.28 -5.16
C ALA A 224 -11.31 -5.94 -5.01
N ALA A 225 -11.29 -5.38 -3.80
CA ALA A 225 -10.56 -4.16 -3.50
C ALA A 225 -9.04 -4.36 -3.61
N ILE A 226 -8.50 -5.49 -3.12
CA ILE A 226 -7.08 -5.81 -3.28
C ILE A 226 -6.68 -5.88 -4.76
N ARG A 227 -7.49 -6.53 -5.61
CA ARG A 227 -7.24 -6.57 -7.06
C ARG A 227 -7.24 -5.16 -7.68
N GLN A 228 -8.13 -4.29 -7.24
CA GLN A 228 -8.10 -2.88 -7.67
C GLN A 228 -6.84 -2.16 -7.20
N TYR A 229 -6.40 -2.36 -5.96
CA TYR A 229 -5.16 -1.77 -5.44
C TYR A 229 -3.90 -2.33 -6.09
N ALA A 230 -3.93 -3.55 -6.62
CA ALA A 230 -2.85 -4.14 -7.39
C ALA A 230 -2.68 -3.50 -8.77
N ARG A 231 -3.76 -2.94 -9.33
CA ARG A 231 -3.81 -2.45 -10.72
C ARG A 231 -2.87 -1.27 -10.97
N PRO A 232 -1.93 -1.35 -11.92
CA PRO A 232 -1.07 -0.21 -12.22
C PRO A 232 -1.87 1.00 -12.69
N SER A 233 -1.41 2.21 -12.39
CA SER A 233 -2.09 3.45 -12.80
C SER A 233 -1.13 4.39 -13.53
N ILE A 234 -1.48 4.74 -14.77
CA ILE A 234 -0.76 5.72 -15.60
C ILE A 234 -1.65 6.95 -15.74
N VAL A 235 -1.13 8.13 -15.37
CA VAL A 235 -1.89 9.38 -15.37
C VAL A 235 -1.30 10.38 -16.35
N LEU A 236 -2.14 10.90 -17.26
CA LEU A 236 -1.78 11.94 -18.21
C LEU A 236 -2.14 13.33 -17.67
N VAL A 237 -1.21 14.26 -17.72
CA VAL A 237 -1.38 15.60 -17.11
C VAL A 237 -1.18 16.71 -18.13
N CYS A 238 -2.19 17.57 -18.28
CA CYS A 238 -2.06 18.85 -18.98
C CYS A 238 -2.53 20.02 -18.09
N THR A 239 -2.80 21.18 -18.68
CA THR A 239 -3.25 22.36 -17.95
C THR A 239 -4.71 22.24 -17.51
N GLY A 240 -5.64 22.25 -18.47
CA GLY A 240 -7.09 22.28 -18.20
C GLY A 240 -7.81 20.94 -18.28
N ASN A 241 -7.14 19.86 -18.69
CA ASN A 241 -7.74 18.53 -18.89
C ASN A 241 -8.94 18.51 -19.86
N THR A 242 -8.91 19.34 -20.90
CA THR A 242 -9.95 19.42 -21.94
C THR A 242 -9.46 19.09 -23.36
N CYS A 243 -8.15 19.11 -23.61
CA CYS A 243 -7.58 18.91 -24.96
C CYS A 243 -6.53 17.79 -24.99
N ARG A 244 -5.28 18.10 -24.59
CA ARG A 244 -4.12 17.22 -24.72
C ARG A 244 -4.24 15.93 -23.90
N SER A 245 -4.53 16.03 -22.60
CA SER A 245 -4.57 14.85 -21.73
C SER A 245 -5.76 13.91 -21.95
N PRO A 246 -6.99 14.38 -22.31
CA PRO A 246 -8.06 13.48 -22.74
C PRO A 246 -7.73 12.71 -24.02
N MET A 247 -7.15 13.37 -25.04
CA MET A 247 -6.69 12.66 -26.25
C MET A 247 -5.61 11.63 -25.92
N ALA A 248 -4.62 12.01 -25.08
CA ALA A 248 -3.56 11.11 -24.66
C ALA A 248 -4.07 9.91 -23.85
N GLU A 249 -5.07 10.10 -22.99
CA GLU A 249 -5.72 9.02 -22.25
C GLU A 249 -6.37 8.02 -23.20
N ALA A 250 -7.18 8.48 -24.17
CA ALA A 250 -7.85 7.60 -25.12
C ALA A 250 -6.86 6.82 -26.00
N LEU A 251 -5.83 7.51 -26.51
CA LEU A 251 -4.76 6.90 -27.32
C LEU A 251 -3.97 5.86 -26.50
N LEU A 252 -3.61 6.19 -25.26
CA LEU A 252 -2.84 5.28 -24.41
C LEU A 252 -3.68 4.07 -23.98
N LYS A 253 -4.96 4.24 -23.65
CA LYS A 253 -5.88 3.12 -23.36
C LYS A 253 -5.89 2.12 -24.51
N LYS A 254 -6.12 2.60 -25.75
CA LYS A 254 -6.09 1.76 -26.95
C LYS A 254 -4.78 0.96 -27.06
N ARG A 255 -3.63 1.62 -26.90
CA ARG A 255 -2.32 0.96 -27.02
C ARG A 255 -2.03 -0.04 -25.89
N ILE A 256 -2.47 0.25 -24.67
CA ILE A 256 -2.38 -0.67 -23.54
C ILE A 256 -3.25 -1.91 -23.79
N ASP A 257 -4.46 -1.74 -24.30
CA ASP A 257 -5.36 -2.83 -24.65
C ASP A 257 -4.79 -3.67 -25.80
N GLU A 258 -4.22 -3.05 -26.84
CA GLU A 258 -3.56 -3.75 -27.95
C GLU A 258 -2.34 -4.56 -27.47
N ARG A 259 -1.56 -4.04 -26.53
CA ARG A 259 -0.34 -4.69 -26.06
C ARG A 259 -0.57 -5.75 -24.99
N PHE A 260 -1.51 -5.49 -24.07
CA PHE A 260 -1.69 -6.29 -22.86
C PHE A 260 -3.09 -6.91 -22.74
N GLY A 261 -4.06 -6.57 -23.58
CA GLY A 261 -5.45 -7.05 -23.47
C GLY A 261 -5.60 -8.56 -23.57
N ASN A 262 -4.65 -9.24 -24.23
CA ASN A 262 -4.61 -10.71 -24.34
C ASN A 262 -3.64 -11.37 -23.34
N SER A 263 -3.24 -10.66 -22.28
CA SER A 263 -2.29 -11.21 -21.29
C SER A 263 -2.89 -12.45 -20.60
N PRO A 264 -2.16 -13.56 -20.54
CA PRO A 264 -2.67 -14.80 -19.94
C PRO A 264 -2.81 -14.69 -18.41
N GLY A 265 -3.53 -15.64 -17.81
CA GLY A 265 -3.47 -15.89 -16.37
C GLY A 265 -4.14 -14.84 -15.47
N GLY A 266 -5.14 -14.10 -15.97
CA GLY A 266 -5.84 -13.10 -15.16
C GLY A 266 -4.98 -11.90 -14.76
N ALA A 267 -3.93 -11.63 -15.52
CA ALA A 267 -3.05 -10.48 -15.31
C ALA A 267 -3.85 -9.17 -15.30
N ILE A 268 -3.55 -8.34 -14.29
CA ILE A 268 -4.19 -7.06 -14.10
C ILE A 268 -3.38 -6.01 -14.86
N ILE A 269 -3.93 -5.56 -15.99
CA ILE A 269 -3.30 -4.57 -16.88
C ILE A 269 -3.43 -3.14 -16.35
N PRO A 270 -2.53 -2.22 -16.75
CA PRO A 270 -2.56 -0.82 -16.34
C PRO A 270 -3.90 -0.13 -16.63
N SER A 271 -4.37 0.63 -15.67
CA SER A 271 -5.40 1.64 -15.87
C SER A 271 -4.76 2.94 -16.34
N VAL A 272 -5.51 3.69 -17.16
CA VAL A 272 -5.07 4.98 -17.70
C VAL A 272 -6.15 6.00 -17.38
N SER A 273 -5.75 7.16 -16.87
CA SER A 273 -6.62 8.31 -16.63
C SER A 273 -5.91 9.63 -16.95
N SER A 274 -6.66 10.72 -17.04
CA SER A 274 -6.11 12.06 -17.22
C SER A 274 -6.64 13.05 -16.20
N VAL A 275 -5.82 14.05 -15.91
CA VAL A 275 -6.13 15.16 -14.99
C VAL A 275 -5.48 16.46 -15.48
N GLY A 276 -5.80 17.57 -14.82
CA GLY A 276 -5.25 18.89 -15.14
C GLY A 276 -4.74 19.63 -13.91
N LEU A 277 -3.61 20.32 -14.03
CA LEU A 277 -3.02 21.12 -12.94
C LEU A 277 -3.84 22.36 -12.58
N SER A 278 -4.68 22.83 -13.51
CA SER A 278 -5.57 23.98 -13.33
C SER A 278 -6.97 23.68 -13.84
N ALA A 279 -7.36 22.40 -13.86
CA ALA A 279 -8.68 21.97 -14.29
C ALA A 279 -9.71 22.26 -13.19
N MET A 280 -10.87 22.79 -13.58
CA MET A 280 -12.07 22.72 -12.77
C MET A 280 -12.75 21.36 -13.01
N PRO A 281 -13.45 20.77 -12.03
CA PRO A 281 -14.18 19.53 -12.26
C PRO A 281 -15.35 19.71 -13.24
N GLY A 282 -15.50 18.78 -14.20
CA GLY A 282 -16.72 18.66 -15.03
C GLY A 282 -16.73 19.40 -16.37
N ASP A 283 -15.67 20.13 -16.72
CA ASP A 283 -15.52 20.69 -18.06
C ASP A 283 -15.42 19.55 -19.08
N GLN A 284 -16.09 19.73 -20.21
CA GLN A 284 -16.09 18.76 -21.29
C GLN A 284 -14.80 18.83 -22.11
N ALA A 285 -14.46 17.74 -22.79
CA ALA A 285 -13.41 17.77 -23.80
C ALA A 285 -13.76 18.80 -24.90
N ALA A 286 -12.74 19.53 -25.38
CA ALA A 286 -12.91 20.48 -26.48
C ALA A 286 -13.45 19.77 -27.71
N THR A 287 -14.41 20.39 -28.41
CA THR A 287 -15.10 19.78 -29.56
C THR A 287 -14.10 19.30 -30.63
N GLN A 288 -13.06 20.07 -30.90
CA GLN A 288 -12.00 19.68 -31.84
C GLN A 288 -11.25 18.43 -31.39
N ALA A 289 -10.99 18.26 -30.09
CA ALA A 289 -10.36 17.06 -29.55
C ALA A 289 -11.28 15.84 -29.70
N VAL A 290 -12.58 16.02 -29.44
CA VAL A 290 -13.61 14.98 -29.63
C VAL A 290 -13.65 14.55 -31.11
N ASP A 291 -13.67 15.51 -32.04
CA ASP A 291 -13.72 15.23 -33.47
C ASP A 291 -12.48 14.48 -33.94
N VAL A 292 -11.28 14.91 -33.51
CA VAL A 292 -10.01 14.25 -33.86
C VAL A 292 -9.93 12.82 -33.31
N MET A 293 -10.43 12.57 -32.09
CA MET A 293 -10.48 11.21 -31.55
C MET A 293 -11.52 10.35 -32.29
N ARG A 294 -12.68 10.92 -32.62
CA ARG A 294 -13.74 10.21 -33.37
C ARG A 294 -13.26 9.75 -34.74
N GLU A 295 -12.50 10.58 -35.46
CA GLU A 295 -11.84 10.21 -36.72
C GLU A 295 -10.88 9.02 -36.56
N ARG A 296 -10.32 8.80 -35.37
CA ARG A 296 -9.44 7.66 -35.03
C ARG A 296 -10.19 6.47 -34.45
N GLY A 297 -11.52 6.50 -34.44
CA GLY A 297 -12.36 5.45 -33.86
C GLY A 297 -12.37 5.43 -32.33
N LEU A 298 -12.05 6.56 -31.68
CA LEU A 298 -12.04 6.71 -30.23
C LEU A 298 -13.09 7.74 -29.81
N ASP A 299 -13.73 7.54 -28.67
CA ASP A 299 -14.73 8.48 -28.16
C ASP A 299 -14.27 9.06 -26.82
N ILE A 300 -14.22 10.40 -26.77
CA ILE A 300 -13.95 11.18 -25.56
C ILE A 300 -15.07 12.19 -25.28
N SER A 301 -16.24 12.05 -25.92
CA SER A 301 -17.37 12.96 -25.74
C SER A 301 -17.97 12.94 -24.35
N GLY A 302 -17.81 11.84 -23.60
CA GLY A 302 -18.18 11.72 -22.20
C GLY A 302 -17.05 12.06 -21.21
N HIS A 303 -15.94 12.64 -21.68
CA HIS A 303 -14.84 13.04 -20.81
C HIS A 303 -15.23 14.24 -19.94
N GLU A 304 -14.94 14.15 -18.65
CA GLU A 304 -15.06 15.24 -17.70
C GLU A 304 -13.70 15.57 -17.10
N SER A 305 -13.34 16.84 -17.09
CA SER A 305 -12.08 17.30 -16.51
C SER A 305 -12.00 17.02 -15.01
N GLN A 306 -10.80 16.68 -14.55
CA GLN A 306 -10.50 16.37 -13.16
C GLN A 306 -9.25 17.12 -12.70
N PRO A 307 -9.27 17.74 -11.50
CA PRO A 307 -8.11 18.41 -10.95
C PRO A 307 -7.04 17.40 -10.51
N PHE A 308 -5.78 17.75 -10.75
CA PHE A 308 -4.64 17.04 -10.17
C PHE A 308 -4.58 17.28 -8.65
N GLY A 309 -4.32 16.24 -7.86
CA GLY A 309 -4.21 16.40 -6.40
C GLY A 309 -3.46 15.28 -5.68
N GLU A 310 -3.50 15.32 -4.34
CA GLU A 310 -2.82 14.36 -3.46
C GLU A 310 -3.15 12.90 -3.79
N GLN A 311 -4.43 12.62 -4.08
CA GLN A 311 -4.87 11.26 -4.41
C GLN A 311 -4.24 10.75 -5.71
N THR A 312 -4.06 11.63 -6.70
CA THR A 312 -3.37 11.30 -7.96
C THR A 312 -1.91 10.93 -7.68
N ILE A 313 -1.19 11.76 -6.91
CA ILE A 313 0.20 11.50 -6.53
C ILE A 313 0.34 10.19 -5.77
N ARG A 314 -0.54 9.96 -4.79
CA ARG A 314 -0.50 8.75 -3.97
C ARG A 314 -0.72 7.48 -4.78
N SER A 315 -1.65 7.50 -5.72
CA SER A 315 -2.10 6.28 -6.42
C SER A 315 -1.37 5.98 -7.73
N ALA A 316 -0.90 6.99 -8.46
CA ALA A 316 -0.27 6.83 -9.77
C ALA A 316 1.08 6.09 -9.69
N ASP A 317 1.30 5.15 -10.59
CA ASP A 317 2.60 4.48 -10.75
C ASP A 317 3.49 5.24 -11.76
N LEU A 318 2.87 5.86 -12.77
CA LEU A 318 3.52 6.72 -13.77
C LEU A 318 2.66 7.95 -14.05
N ILE A 319 3.27 9.12 -14.05
CA ILE A 319 2.65 10.40 -14.37
C ILE A 319 3.37 10.98 -15.59
N LEU A 320 2.64 11.16 -16.69
CA LEU A 320 3.16 11.71 -17.94
C LEU A 320 2.57 13.09 -18.19
N THR A 321 3.43 14.11 -18.15
CA THR A 321 3.04 15.50 -18.29
C THR A 321 3.25 16.01 -19.71
N MET A 322 2.36 16.86 -20.21
CA MET A 322 2.49 17.42 -21.57
C MET A 322 3.68 18.37 -21.75
N THR A 323 4.20 18.98 -20.68
CA THR A 323 5.28 19.98 -20.76
C THR A 323 6.23 19.87 -19.56
N ARG A 324 7.45 20.41 -19.70
CA ARG A 324 8.41 20.57 -18.61
C ARG A 324 7.84 21.39 -17.46
N SER A 325 7.10 22.45 -17.77
CA SER A 325 6.48 23.31 -16.77
C SER A 325 5.46 22.57 -15.92
N HIS A 326 4.66 21.67 -16.51
CA HIS A 326 3.76 20.79 -15.76
C HIS A 326 4.54 19.85 -14.82
N ARG A 327 5.59 19.19 -15.32
CA ARG A 327 6.45 18.34 -14.49
C ARG A 327 7.07 19.12 -13.33
N ASN A 328 7.63 20.29 -13.59
CA ASN A 328 8.27 21.11 -12.58
C ASN A 328 7.27 21.59 -11.52
N ALA A 329 6.05 21.99 -11.91
CA ALA A 329 5.00 22.37 -10.97
C ALA A 329 4.62 21.21 -10.04
N ILE A 330 4.52 19.98 -10.57
CA ILE A 330 4.28 18.79 -9.75
C ILE A 330 5.44 18.54 -8.79
N LEU A 331 6.69 18.53 -9.27
CA LEU A 331 7.84 18.19 -8.44
C LEU A 331 8.21 19.27 -7.42
N GLN A 332 7.87 20.53 -7.68
CA GLN A 332 8.00 21.60 -6.68
C GLN A 332 7.09 21.34 -5.47
N ARG A 333 5.91 20.74 -5.69
CA ARG A 333 4.96 20.43 -4.62
C ARG A 333 5.16 19.04 -4.01
N TRP A 334 5.53 18.05 -4.82
CA TRP A 334 5.78 16.65 -4.40
C TRP A 334 7.15 16.16 -4.88
N PRO A 335 8.26 16.59 -4.23
CA PRO A 335 9.61 16.22 -4.65
C PRO A 335 9.87 14.71 -4.65
N HIS A 336 9.27 13.98 -3.71
CA HIS A 336 9.39 12.52 -3.58
C HIS A 336 8.81 11.74 -4.78
N ALA A 337 8.04 12.40 -5.67
CA ALA A 337 7.47 11.75 -6.85
C ALA A 337 8.41 11.76 -8.07
N GLN A 338 9.65 12.24 -7.93
CA GLN A 338 10.61 12.43 -9.02
C GLN A 338 10.78 11.20 -9.94
N ASP A 339 10.80 10.00 -9.37
CA ASP A 339 11.03 8.76 -10.11
C ASP A 339 9.80 8.25 -10.87
N ARG A 340 8.69 9.00 -10.81
CA ARG A 340 7.39 8.62 -11.38
C ARG A 340 6.80 9.70 -12.29
N VAL A 341 7.34 10.92 -12.27
CA VAL A 341 6.82 12.06 -13.02
C VAL A 341 7.77 12.40 -14.17
N PHE A 342 7.29 12.18 -15.39
CA PHE A 342 8.04 12.39 -16.62
C PHE A 342 7.23 13.22 -17.60
N THR A 343 7.89 13.80 -18.61
CA THR A 343 7.20 14.36 -19.77
C THR A 343 6.79 13.25 -20.73
N VAL A 344 5.71 13.45 -21.49
CA VAL A 344 5.30 12.51 -22.55
C VAL A 344 6.44 12.33 -23.57
N ARG A 345 7.12 13.41 -23.97
CA ARG A 345 8.36 13.28 -24.75
C ARG A 345 9.51 12.82 -23.85
N ARG A 346 10.19 11.75 -24.24
CA ARG A 346 11.30 11.16 -23.45
C ARG A 346 12.56 12.02 -23.43
N ASP A 347 12.75 12.88 -24.43
CA ASP A 347 13.81 13.89 -24.48
C ASP A 347 13.58 15.09 -23.54
N GLY A 348 12.52 15.04 -22.73
CA GLY A 348 12.13 16.12 -21.85
C GLY A 348 11.32 17.22 -22.53
N GLY A 349 11.13 17.20 -23.86
CA GLY A 349 10.48 18.28 -24.59
C GLY A 349 8.98 18.43 -24.33
N ASP A 350 8.40 19.50 -24.88
CA ASP A 350 6.99 19.81 -24.73
C ASP A 350 6.15 19.27 -25.90
N ILE A 351 4.91 18.90 -25.57
CA ILE A 351 3.81 18.67 -26.51
C ILE A 351 3.13 20.02 -26.78
N SER A 352 2.97 20.35 -28.06
CA SER A 352 2.38 21.62 -28.50
C SER A 352 0.94 21.76 -27.99
N ASP A 353 0.54 22.97 -27.57
CA ASP A 353 -0.81 23.21 -27.06
C ASP A 353 -1.77 23.64 -28.18
N PRO A 354 -2.83 22.87 -28.49
CA PRO A 354 -3.73 23.20 -29.59
C PRO A 354 -4.89 24.12 -29.16
N VAL A 355 -4.98 24.53 -27.89
CA VAL A 355 -6.12 25.29 -27.35
C VAL A 355 -6.44 26.51 -28.23
N GLY A 356 -7.73 26.63 -28.61
CA GLY A 356 -8.23 27.75 -29.41
C GLY A 356 -7.81 27.73 -30.89
N SER A 357 -7.08 26.70 -31.33
CA SER A 357 -6.61 26.57 -32.70
C SER A 357 -7.58 25.81 -33.60
N PRO A 358 -7.42 25.86 -34.94
CA PRO A 358 -8.16 25.02 -35.88
C PRO A 358 -7.91 23.51 -35.65
N VAL A 359 -8.86 22.68 -36.10
CA VAL A 359 -8.83 21.21 -35.91
C VAL A 359 -7.55 20.55 -36.42
N GLN A 360 -6.91 21.09 -37.46
CA GLN A 360 -5.66 20.58 -38.02
C GLN A 360 -4.51 20.64 -37.00
N ILE A 361 -4.50 21.64 -36.10
CA ILE A 361 -3.50 21.74 -35.03
C ILE A 361 -3.79 20.70 -33.93
N TYR A 362 -5.06 20.40 -33.67
CA TYR A 362 -5.45 19.29 -32.78
C TYR A 362 -5.01 17.93 -33.37
N GLN A 363 -5.17 17.72 -34.68
CA GLN A 363 -4.70 16.52 -35.37
C GLN A 363 -3.18 16.36 -35.24
N ALA A 364 -2.41 17.41 -35.54
CA ALA A 364 -0.96 17.39 -35.39
C ALA A 364 -0.51 17.16 -33.94
N CYS A 365 -1.21 17.74 -32.97
CA CYS A 365 -0.99 17.49 -31.55
C CYS A 365 -1.26 16.03 -31.17
N ALA A 366 -2.37 15.45 -31.65
CA ALA A 366 -2.72 14.05 -31.41
C ALA A 366 -1.69 13.10 -32.03
N ASP A 367 -1.20 13.38 -33.24
CA ASP A 367 -0.12 12.61 -33.89
C ASP A 367 1.19 12.68 -33.11
N GLN A 368 1.52 13.86 -32.59
CA GLN A 368 2.69 14.02 -31.72
C GLN A 368 2.53 13.16 -30.46
N ILE A 369 1.41 13.28 -29.76
CA ILE A 369 1.13 12.49 -28.54
C ILE A 369 1.22 10.99 -28.84
N ASP A 370 0.56 10.53 -29.89
CA ASP A 370 0.47 9.11 -30.21
C ASP A 370 1.84 8.48 -30.50
N ARG A 371 2.69 9.19 -31.25
CA ARG A 371 4.07 8.78 -31.54
C ARG A 371 4.94 8.67 -30.28
N GLU A 372 4.82 9.61 -29.35
CA GLU A 372 5.59 9.57 -28.10
C GLU A 372 5.07 8.49 -27.14
N LEU A 373 3.75 8.30 -27.07
CA LEU A 373 3.13 7.25 -26.26
C LEU A 373 3.52 5.85 -26.73
N ALA A 374 3.75 5.64 -28.03
CA ALA A 374 4.24 4.37 -28.54
C ALA A 374 5.54 3.91 -27.84
N GLN A 375 6.49 4.83 -27.66
CA GLN A 375 7.77 4.55 -26.97
C GLN A 375 7.57 4.24 -25.48
N TRP A 376 6.61 4.91 -24.83
CA TRP A 376 6.26 4.60 -23.44
C TRP A 376 5.69 3.20 -23.33
N VAL A 377 4.72 2.88 -24.19
CA VAL A 377 4.09 1.57 -24.23
C VAL A 377 5.15 0.50 -24.44
N GLU A 378 6.04 0.64 -25.42
CA GLU A 378 7.16 -0.30 -25.63
C GLU A 378 8.05 -0.49 -24.39
N SER A 379 8.23 0.55 -23.59
CA SER A 379 9.05 0.49 -22.36
C SER A 379 8.38 -0.16 -21.16
N LEU A 380 7.05 -0.34 -21.17
CA LEU A 380 6.36 -1.02 -20.06
C LEU A 380 6.62 -2.52 -20.17
N GLY A 381 7.50 -3.11 -19.36
CA GLY A 381 7.70 -4.55 -19.41
C GLY A 381 6.61 -5.35 -18.68
N PRO A 382 6.72 -6.68 -18.62
CA PRO A 382 5.80 -7.55 -17.89
C PRO A 382 5.69 -7.20 -16.40
N GLU A 383 6.74 -6.63 -15.80
CA GLU A 383 6.81 -6.19 -14.40
C GLU A 383 5.79 -5.10 -14.05
N TRP A 384 5.25 -4.41 -15.07
CA TRP A 384 4.15 -3.48 -14.87
C TRP A 384 2.86 -4.21 -14.53
N LEU A 385 2.60 -5.39 -15.11
CA LEU A 385 1.38 -6.15 -14.84
C LEU A 385 1.38 -6.65 -13.40
N ALA A 386 0.21 -6.63 -12.75
CA ALA A 386 0.04 -7.32 -11.48
C ALA A 386 -0.58 -8.69 -11.73
N ILE A 387 0.09 -9.75 -11.28
CA ILE A 387 -0.30 -11.13 -11.56
C ILE A 387 -0.82 -11.76 -10.26
N PRO A 388 -2.12 -12.06 -10.15
CA PRO A 388 -2.60 -12.89 -9.06
C PRO A 388 -1.99 -14.29 -9.18
N GLU A 389 -1.35 -14.79 -8.13
CA GLU A 389 -0.98 -16.21 -8.08
C GLU A 389 -2.29 -17.03 -8.15
N SER A 390 -2.40 -17.90 -9.17
CA SER A 390 -3.47 -18.89 -9.20
C SER A 390 -3.34 -19.78 -7.97
N GLY A 391 -4.38 -19.85 -7.15
CA GLY A 391 -4.39 -20.74 -5.99
C GLY A 391 -4.29 -22.17 -6.48
N GLU A 392 -3.12 -22.79 -6.36
CA GLU A 392 -3.11 -24.21 -6.00
C GLU A 392 -3.50 -24.27 -4.53
N GLU A 393 -4.69 -24.83 -4.30
CA GLU A 393 -5.06 -25.44 -3.02
C GLU A 393 -4.01 -26.53 -2.73
N GLY A 394 -3.12 -26.26 -1.78
CA GLY A 394 -2.17 -27.28 -1.33
C GLY A 394 -0.82 -26.70 -0.96
N GLU A 395 -0.73 -26.16 0.25
CA GLU A 395 0.44 -26.36 1.11
C GLU A 395 -0.10 -26.23 2.54
N ASN A 396 -0.44 -27.41 3.09
CA ASN A 396 -0.88 -27.62 4.47
C ASN A 396 0.20 -27.26 5.48
#